data_AF-A5KVT7-F1
#
_entry.id   AF-A5KVT7-F1
#
_cell.length_a   1.000
_cell.length_b   1.000
_cell.length_c   1.000
_cell.angle_alpha   90.00
_cell.angle_beta   90.00
_cell.angle_gamma   90.00
#
_symmetry.space_group_name_H-M   'P 1'
#
loop_
_entity.id
_entity.type
_entity.pdbx_description
1 polymer ?
#
loop_
_entity_poly.entity_id
_entity_poly.type
_entity_poly.pdbx_seq_one_letter_code
_entity_poly.pdbx_strand_id
1 'polypeptide(L)'
;MDQTDGENVWSLIMPAGLKFPDNTTAYKLSVEDLYDNIYTFYKGDWCAEYDSDRYEALNKMCNGISAFKNGNDTWLTTLASTIAEDESDRHDTAYNNHADLIPMAGTEGAEIFAQLLPNGTVVYYSRAWELDSTFSRLSELGSWEDQSVNGEVLRQVTIPESIHSQVTWSNYQRQDNSAYLSVFDGFVRITYKENKESDSEAYIFDETTKQFILDNALTPQPLHPLNLQACLDSLPDAGFVSKVNDVTVYDVQRTPMGEDTPVTENLTYEFTYLGNTFSWLNNVTLVTGLPNWISDLEGSLEKTRIDIKDSEGTLIGYEFSYSSEDHYLGQEGFNSDDSLGWGSAKAVLPLAVADNQKIINQTVDFGTSTNAPLASQVDYWWDEESGEAIEIEYPGLRTVSVETSLDEIINGRPYYLSTFDYQQTYVGKEEITVPAGDLVACKVTSKTQFVDYGPIDTQTTWITNRGSIKSIKEEQSWGMSIVMEAKSLPSIQ
;
A
#
# COMPACT_ATOMS: atom_id res chain seq x y z
N MET A 1 19.66 -12.79 -34.23
CA MET A 1 18.21 -12.85 -33.99
C MET A 1 17.89 -11.51 -33.38
N ASP A 2 17.41 -10.57 -34.19
CA ASP A 2 17.13 -9.20 -33.76
C ASP A 2 15.62 -9.05 -33.61
N GLN A 3 15.08 -9.67 -32.57
CA GLN A 3 13.76 -9.35 -32.04
C GLN A 3 13.96 -9.02 -30.57
N THR A 4 13.89 -7.73 -30.27
CA THR A 4 13.88 -7.15 -28.93
C THR A 4 12.44 -6.77 -28.62
N ASP A 5 11.84 -7.35 -27.57
CA ASP A 5 10.55 -6.88 -27.05
C ASP A 5 10.72 -5.60 -26.23
N GLY A 6 9.62 -4.96 -25.84
CA GLY A 6 9.62 -3.68 -25.14
C GLY A 6 10.04 -3.74 -23.66
N GLU A 7 10.21 -4.93 -23.08
CA GLU A 7 10.40 -5.12 -21.62
C GLU A 7 11.78 -5.74 -21.28
N ASN A 8 12.78 -5.47 -22.12
CA ASN A 8 14.19 -5.91 -22.10
C ASN A 8 15.03 -5.71 -20.80
N VAL A 9 14.46 -5.78 -19.60
CA VAL A 9 15.18 -5.50 -18.34
C VAL A 9 16.43 -6.36 -18.17
N TRP A 10 16.37 -7.66 -18.52
CA TRP A 10 17.51 -8.56 -18.39
C TRP A 10 18.55 -8.40 -19.51
N SER A 11 18.14 -8.07 -20.74
CA SER A 11 19.09 -7.95 -21.87
C SER A 11 19.86 -6.63 -21.81
N LEU A 12 19.28 -5.60 -21.19
CA LEU A 12 19.91 -4.30 -20.93
C LEU A 12 21.09 -4.38 -19.96
N ILE A 13 21.11 -5.38 -19.09
CA ILE A 13 22.21 -5.61 -18.15
C ILE A 13 23.28 -6.54 -18.74
N MET A 14 23.01 -7.26 -19.85
CA MET A 14 24.01 -8.16 -20.43
C MET A 14 25.14 -7.42 -21.18
N PRO A 15 26.41 -7.86 -21.06
CA PRO A 15 27.52 -7.33 -21.83
C PRO A 15 27.32 -7.55 -23.33
N ALA A 16 27.58 -6.51 -24.12
CA ALA A 16 27.53 -6.61 -25.57
C ALA A 16 28.50 -7.69 -26.09
N GLY A 17 27.96 -8.68 -26.81
CA GLY A 17 28.74 -9.77 -27.40
C GLY A 17 28.95 -11.00 -26.52
N LEU A 18 28.32 -11.06 -25.34
CA LEU A 18 28.29 -12.29 -24.54
C LEU A 18 27.67 -13.44 -25.34
N LYS A 19 28.36 -14.58 -25.35
CA LYS A 19 27.88 -15.81 -25.98
C LYS A 19 27.34 -16.75 -24.93
N PHE A 20 26.05 -17.02 -25.00
CA PHE A 20 25.41 -18.07 -24.22
C PHE A 20 26.02 -19.45 -24.56
N PRO A 21 26.12 -20.38 -23.59
CA PRO A 21 26.57 -21.74 -23.83
C PRO A 21 25.73 -22.44 -24.89
N ASP A 22 26.36 -23.37 -25.62
CA ASP A 22 25.65 -24.21 -26.59
C ASP A 22 24.50 -24.98 -25.90
N ASN A 23 23.33 -25.02 -26.53
CA ASN A 23 22.06 -25.59 -26.03
C ASN A 23 21.31 -24.80 -24.95
N THR A 24 21.67 -23.52 -24.73
CA THR A 24 20.84 -22.59 -23.95
C THR A 24 19.42 -22.52 -24.53
N THR A 25 18.40 -22.75 -23.69
CA THR A 25 17.00 -22.64 -24.08
C THR A 25 16.31 -21.59 -23.22
N ALA A 26 15.71 -20.58 -23.85
CA ALA A 26 14.82 -19.64 -23.20
C ALA A 26 13.39 -19.92 -23.64
N TYR A 27 12.48 -20.04 -22.68
CA TYR A 27 11.06 -20.14 -22.98
C TYR A 27 10.47 -18.74 -22.91
N LYS A 28 10.05 -18.21 -24.06
CA LYS A 28 9.20 -17.03 -24.09
C LYS A 28 7.80 -17.46 -23.65
N LEU A 29 7.41 -17.08 -22.44
CA LEU A 29 6.04 -17.22 -22.00
C LEU A 29 5.30 -15.94 -22.34
N SER A 30 4.36 -16.04 -23.27
CA SER A 30 3.26 -15.10 -23.35
C SER A 30 2.25 -15.52 -22.29
N VAL A 31 2.10 -14.69 -21.24
CA VAL A 31 0.90 -14.76 -20.43
C VAL A 31 -0.13 -13.92 -21.17
N GLU A 32 -0.97 -14.56 -21.97
CA GLU A 32 -2.21 -13.90 -22.39
C GLU A 32 -3.09 -13.86 -21.14
N ASP A 33 -3.41 -12.65 -20.72
CA ASP A 33 -4.35 -12.44 -19.64
C ASP A 33 -5.68 -13.11 -20.02
N LEU A 34 -6.08 -14.14 -19.27
CA LEU A 34 -7.48 -14.63 -19.29
C LEU A 34 -8.45 -13.57 -18.72
N TYR A 35 -7.94 -12.39 -18.32
CA TYR A 35 -8.61 -11.36 -17.54
C TYR A 35 -9.67 -10.55 -18.32
N ASP A 36 -9.78 -10.70 -19.64
CA ASP A 36 -10.86 -10.07 -20.43
C ASP A 36 -12.29 -10.49 -19.99
N ASN A 37 -12.39 -11.43 -19.04
CA ASN A 37 -13.61 -12.11 -18.62
C ASN A 37 -13.75 -12.29 -17.10
N ILE A 38 -13.09 -11.46 -16.28
CA ILE A 38 -13.35 -11.47 -14.83
C ILE A 38 -14.51 -10.54 -14.50
N TYR A 39 -15.57 -11.13 -13.94
CA TYR A 39 -16.74 -10.44 -13.44
C TYR A 39 -16.86 -10.67 -11.93
N THR A 40 -16.93 -9.58 -11.17
CA THR A 40 -17.01 -9.62 -9.70
C THR A 40 -18.36 -9.10 -9.22
N PHE A 41 -18.82 -9.62 -8.09
CA PHE A 41 -20.02 -9.10 -7.42
C PHE A 41 -19.60 -8.14 -6.32
N TYR A 42 -20.05 -6.89 -6.42
CA TYR A 42 -20.04 -6.00 -5.27
C TYR A 42 -21.28 -6.28 -4.42
N LYS A 43 -21.13 -7.05 -3.34
CA LYS A 43 -22.26 -7.44 -2.47
C LYS A 43 -22.96 -6.21 -1.89
N GLY A 44 -22.15 -5.31 -1.32
CA GLY A 44 -22.53 -4.10 -0.61
C GLY A 44 -23.51 -4.29 0.54
N ASP A 45 -23.48 -3.33 1.47
CA ASP A 45 -24.28 -3.27 2.69
C ASP A 45 -25.00 -1.93 2.85
N TRP A 46 -24.99 -1.07 1.82
CA TRP A 46 -25.57 0.28 1.85
C TRP A 46 -27.07 0.32 2.18
N CYS A 47 -27.78 -0.79 1.97
CA CYS A 47 -29.18 -0.97 2.31
C CYS A 47 -29.41 -1.57 3.70
N ALA A 48 -28.38 -2.04 4.40
CA ALA A 48 -28.53 -2.75 5.68
C ALA A 48 -29.11 -1.86 6.80
N GLU A 49 -28.75 -0.57 6.83
CA GLU A 49 -29.23 0.37 7.84
C GLU A 49 -30.61 0.97 7.49
N TYR A 50 -30.79 1.39 6.24
CA TYR A 50 -31.98 2.16 5.81
C TYR A 50 -33.10 1.29 5.22
N ASP A 51 -32.82 0.04 4.85
CA ASP A 51 -33.76 -0.92 4.26
C ASP A 51 -33.37 -2.38 4.63
N SER A 52 -33.42 -2.67 5.92
CA SER A 52 -32.98 -3.95 6.49
C SER A 52 -33.81 -5.15 5.99
N ASP A 53 -35.09 -4.94 5.66
CA ASP A 53 -35.95 -5.96 5.07
C ASP A 53 -35.46 -6.34 3.66
N ARG A 54 -35.06 -5.37 2.83
CA ARG A 54 -34.40 -5.64 1.54
C ARG A 54 -33.09 -6.39 1.73
N TYR A 55 -32.26 -5.96 2.69
CA TYR A 55 -30.98 -6.60 2.95
C TYR A 55 -31.14 -8.08 3.32
N GLU A 56 -32.08 -8.40 4.21
CA GLU A 56 -32.39 -9.79 4.58
C GLU A 56 -33.03 -10.57 3.40
N ALA A 57 -33.95 -9.96 2.65
CA ALA A 57 -34.60 -10.61 1.50
C ALA A 57 -33.62 -10.99 0.39
N LEU A 58 -32.52 -10.25 0.23
CA LEU A 58 -31.49 -10.46 -0.78
C LEU A 58 -30.27 -11.25 -0.26
N ASN A 59 -30.44 -12.01 0.82
CA ASN A 59 -29.39 -12.82 1.46
C ASN A 59 -28.19 -11.96 1.93
N LYS A 60 -28.46 -10.83 2.58
CA LYS A 60 -27.46 -9.90 3.14
C LYS A 60 -26.55 -9.28 2.08
N MET A 61 -27.16 -8.87 0.98
CA MET A 61 -26.51 -8.17 -0.14
C MET A 61 -27.48 -7.14 -0.72
N CYS A 62 -26.99 -6.01 -1.22
CA CYS A 62 -27.85 -4.94 -1.73
C CYS A 62 -27.94 -4.87 -3.27
N ASN A 63 -27.10 -5.62 -3.98
CA ASN A 63 -26.91 -5.58 -5.44
C ASN A 63 -27.92 -6.38 -6.28
N GLY A 64 -29.09 -6.71 -5.73
CA GLY A 64 -30.17 -7.37 -6.46
C GLY A 64 -30.88 -6.43 -7.43
N ILE A 65 -31.36 -6.97 -8.55
CA ILE A 65 -32.22 -6.26 -9.50
C ILE A 65 -33.68 -6.67 -9.29
N SER A 66 -34.57 -5.68 -9.25
CA SER A 66 -36.01 -5.88 -9.25
C SER A 66 -36.65 -5.33 -10.51
N ALA A 67 -37.86 -5.82 -10.80
CA ALA A 67 -38.76 -5.20 -11.76
C ALA A 67 -40.17 -5.21 -11.18
N PHE A 68 -41.01 -4.28 -11.62
CA PHE A 68 -42.39 -4.31 -11.20
C PHE A 68 -43.18 -5.37 -11.96
N LYS A 69 -43.52 -6.46 -11.27
CA LYS A 69 -44.33 -7.56 -11.81
C LYS A 69 -45.70 -7.56 -11.11
N ASN A 70 -46.78 -7.60 -11.90
CA ASN A 70 -48.16 -7.60 -11.39
C ASN A 70 -48.47 -6.46 -10.38
N GLY A 71 -47.87 -5.28 -10.58
CA GLY A 71 -48.08 -4.10 -9.73
C GLY A 71 -47.22 -4.03 -8.46
N ASN A 72 -46.34 -5.00 -8.22
CA ASN A 72 -45.42 -4.99 -7.08
C ASN A 72 -43.96 -5.01 -7.55
N ASP A 73 -43.10 -4.28 -6.85
CA ASP A 73 -41.66 -4.39 -7.05
C ASP A 73 -41.19 -5.79 -6.62
N THR A 74 -40.58 -6.53 -7.54
CA THR A 74 -40.29 -7.96 -7.37
C THR A 74 -38.84 -8.25 -7.75
N TRP A 75 -38.08 -8.83 -6.82
CA TRP A 75 -36.73 -9.29 -7.08
C TRP A 75 -36.71 -10.37 -8.15
N LEU A 76 -35.88 -10.17 -9.17
CA LEU A 76 -35.75 -11.09 -10.29
C LEU A 76 -34.86 -12.26 -9.91
N THR A 77 -35.26 -13.47 -10.27
CA THR A 77 -34.56 -14.71 -9.90
C THR A 77 -33.93 -15.43 -11.08
N THR A 78 -34.25 -15.01 -12.31
CA THR A 78 -33.69 -15.58 -13.56
C THR A 78 -33.40 -14.48 -14.58
N LEU A 79 -32.39 -14.64 -15.43
CA LEU A 79 -32.14 -13.68 -16.52
C LEU A 79 -33.35 -13.54 -17.44
N ALA A 80 -34.07 -14.64 -17.73
CA ALA A 80 -35.30 -14.60 -18.51
C ALA A 80 -36.36 -13.66 -17.94
N SER A 81 -36.45 -13.55 -16.60
CA SER A 81 -37.42 -12.64 -15.94
C SER A 81 -37.12 -11.15 -16.10
N THR A 82 -35.92 -10.79 -16.57
CA THR A 82 -35.58 -9.39 -16.93
C THR A 82 -36.19 -8.96 -18.25
N ILE A 83 -36.67 -9.90 -19.09
CA ILE A 83 -37.33 -9.60 -20.36
C ILE A 83 -38.77 -9.15 -20.08
N ALA A 84 -39.19 -8.07 -20.73
CA ALA A 84 -40.55 -7.56 -20.62
C ALA A 84 -41.56 -8.49 -21.29
N GLU A 85 -42.67 -8.78 -20.62
CA GLU A 85 -43.82 -9.48 -21.19
C GLU A 85 -44.76 -8.48 -21.85
N ASP A 86 -44.89 -7.28 -21.28
CA ASP A 86 -45.63 -6.16 -21.85
C ASP A 86 -44.69 -5.17 -22.57
N GLU A 87 -44.62 -5.32 -23.90
CA GLU A 87 -43.87 -4.46 -24.81
C GLU A 87 -44.54 -3.09 -25.12
N SER A 88 -45.65 -2.74 -24.47
CA SER A 88 -46.35 -1.48 -24.78
C SER A 88 -45.48 -0.23 -24.53
N ASP A 89 -45.74 0.85 -25.27
CA ASP A 89 -45.01 2.10 -25.01
C ASP A 89 -45.52 2.73 -23.71
N ARG A 90 -44.59 3.07 -22.81
CA ARG A 90 -44.91 3.74 -21.54
C ARG A 90 -44.95 5.27 -21.66
N HIS A 91 -44.62 5.85 -22.81
CA HIS A 91 -44.64 7.29 -22.98
C HIS A 91 -46.03 7.90 -22.67
N ASP A 92 -46.04 8.99 -21.91
CA ASP A 92 -47.24 9.73 -21.49
C ASP A 92 -48.25 8.90 -20.68
N THR A 93 -47.81 7.77 -20.13
CA THR A 93 -48.62 6.96 -19.21
C THR A 93 -48.39 7.39 -17.75
N ALA A 94 -49.36 7.07 -16.88
CA ALA A 94 -49.32 7.44 -15.48
C ALA A 94 -48.15 6.79 -14.71
N TYR A 95 -47.75 7.40 -13.59
CA TYR A 95 -46.61 6.99 -12.77
C TYR A 95 -46.61 5.52 -12.33
N ASN A 96 -47.78 4.89 -12.24
CA ASN A 96 -47.98 3.52 -11.81
C ASN A 96 -47.92 2.49 -12.96
N ASN A 97 -47.69 2.93 -14.19
CA ASN A 97 -47.51 2.04 -15.35
C ASN A 97 -46.06 1.55 -15.51
N HIS A 98 -45.49 1.04 -14.41
CA HIS A 98 -44.10 0.59 -14.35
C HIS A 98 -43.93 -0.91 -14.64
N ALA A 99 -44.97 -1.61 -15.07
CA ALA A 99 -44.92 -3.06 -15.30
C ALA A 99 -43.74 -3.44 -16.21
N ASP A 100 -42.95 -4.43 -15.79
CA ASP A 100 -41.74 -4.94 -16.46
C ASP A 100 -40.57 -3.95 -16.63
N LEU A 101 -40.66 -2.75 -16.06
CA LEU A 101 -39.57 -1.79 -16.07
C LEU A 101 -38.56 -2.09 -14.95
N ILE A 102 -37.28 -2.00 -15.27
CA ILE A 102 -36.16 -2.19 -14.34
C ILE A 102 -35.52 -0.82 -14.05
N PRO A 103 -35.44 -0.37 -12.79
CA PRO A 103 -34.70 0.84 -12.44
C PRO A 103 -33.20 0.59 -12.56
N MET A 104 -32.53 1.32 -13.46
CA MET A 104 -31.11 1.05 -13.80
C MET A 104 -30.18 2.24 -13.57
N ALA A 105 -30.71 3.46 -13.50
CA ALA A 105 -29.95 4.67 -13.23
C ALA A 105 -30.88 5.78 -12.71
N GLY A 106 -30.31 6.91 -12.28
CA GLY A 106 -31.08 8.10 -11.94
C GLY A 106 -30.30 9.37 -12.17
N THR A 107 -31.03 10.47 -12.39
CA THR A 107 -30.51 11.84 -12.47
C THR A 107 -30.83 12.58 -11.16
N GLU A 108 -30.50 13.87 -11.07
CA GLU A 108 -30.79 14.69 -9.88
C GLU A 108 -32.30 14.79 -9.56
N GLY A 109 -33.19 14.58 -10.54
CA GLY A 109 -34.64 14.72 -10.36
C GLY A 109 -35.50 13.62 -10.97
N ALA A 110 -34.91 12.59 -11.55
CA ALA A 110 -35.65 11.53 -12.22
C ALA A 110 -34.97 10.16 -12.10
N GLU A 111 -35.78 9.11 -12.15
CA GLU A 111 -35.33 7.72 -12.26
C GLU A 111 -35.37 7.29 -13.73
N ILE A 112 -34.38 6.50 -14.13
CA ILE A 112 -34.26 5.94 -15.48
C ILE A 112 -34.54 4.44 -15.42
N PHE A 113 -35.51 4.03 -16.21
CA PHE A 113 -35.99 2.68 -16.33
C PHE A 113 -35.58 2.07 -17.66
N ALA A 114 -35.18 0.81 -17.63
CA ALA A 114 -34.91 -0.02 -18.79
C ALA A 114 -36.07 -1.02 -19.02
N GLN A 115 -36.53 -1.11 -20.26
CA GLN A 115 -37.43 -2.16 -20.74
C GLN A 115 -36.67 -3.04 -21.73
N LEU A 116 -36.34 -4.27 -21.34
CA LEU A 116 -35.62 -5.22 -22.19
C LEU A 116 -36.62 -5.99 -23.05
N LEU A 117 -36.61 -5.76 -24.36
CA LEU A 117 -37.53 -6.40 -25.30
C LEU A 117 -36.98 -7.75 -25.78
N PRO A 118 -37.82 -8.75 -26.10
CA PRO A 118 -37.37 -10.07 -26.55
C PRO A 118 -36.47 -10.08 -27.79
N ASN A 119 -36.48 -9.00 -28.59
CA ASN A 119 -35.67 -8.86 -29.79
C ASN A 119 -34.22 -8.36 -29.53
N GLY A 120 -33.82 -8.19 -28.26
CA GLY A 120 -32.49 -7.70 -27.90
C GLY A 120 -32.38 -6.18 -27.80
N THR A 121 -33.48 -5.44 -27.96
CA THR A 121 -33.51 -3.97 -27.81
C THR A 121 -33.82 -3.57 -26.38
N VAL A 122 -33.23 -2.47 -25.91
CA VAL A 122 -33.58 -1.83 -24.63
C VAL A 122 -34.21 -0.47 -24.90
N VAL A 123 -35.44 -0.27 -24.42
CA VAL A 123 -36.10 1.04 -24.44
C VAL A 123 -35.93 1.70 -23.09
N TYR A 124 -35.53 2.97 -23.08
CA TYR A 124 -35.33 3.73 -21.86
C TYR A 124 -36.46 4.74 -21.62
N TYR A 125 -36.88 4.84 -20.36
CA TYR A 125 -37.87 5.79 -19.90
C TYR A 125 -37.34 6.57 -18.71
N SER A 126 -37.63 7.87 -18.66
CA SER A 126 -37.39 8.68 -17.47
C SER A 126 -38.72 9.04 -16.79
N ARG A 127 -38.68 9.10 -15.46
CA ARG A 127 -39.81 9.54 -14.64
C ARG A 127 -39.29 10.41 -13.51
N ALA A 128 -39.85 11.59 -13.33
CA ALA A 128 -39.50 12.45 -12.20
C ALA A 128 -39.85 11.77 -10.86
N TRP A 129 -39.16 12.12 -9.79
CA TRP A 129 -39.46 11.53 -8.47
C TRP A 129 -40.79 12.03 -7.86
N GLU A 130 -41.44 13.01 -8.49
CA GLU A 130 -42.76 13.49 -8.11
C GLU A 130 -43.84 12.41 -8.35
N LEU A 131 -44.69 12.22 -7.34
CA LEU A 131 -45.68 11.13 -7.26
C LEU A 131 -46.72 11.10 -8.39
N ASP A 132 -46.93 12.20 -9.12
CA ASP A 132 -47.92 12.33 -10.19
C ASP A 132 -47.30 12.51 -11.59
N SER A 133 -46.01 12.22 -11.75
CA SER A 133 -45.30 12.42 -13.02
C SER A 133 -45.62 11.32 -14.06
N THR A 134 -45.59 11.68 -15.34
CA THR A 134 -45.73 10.73 -16.45
C THR A 134 -44.37 10.22 -16.91
N PHE A 135 -44.36 9.04 -17.52
CA PHE A 135 -43.15 8.49 -18.15
C PHE A 135 -42.82 9.22 -19.45
N SER A 136 -41.58 9.67 -19.58
CA SER A 136 -41.02 10.22 -20.81
C SER A 136 -40.12 9.19 -21.46
N ARG A 137 -40.36 8.88 -22.74
CA ARG A 137 -39.49 7.98 -23.49
C ARG A 137 -38.22 8.70 -23.92
N LEU A 138 -37.07 8.09 -23.68
CA LEU A 138 -35.79 8.60 -24.15
C LEU A 138 -35.58 8.22 -25.62
N SER A 139 -34.94 9.12 -26.39
CA SER A 139 -34.87 9.02 -27.85
C SER A 139 -33.96 7.93 -28.37
N GLU A 140 -32.97 7.51 -27.57
CA GLU A 140 -31.98 6.50 -27.95
C GLU A 140 -32.28 5.15 -27.29
N LEU A 141 -31.92 4.08 -28.00
CA LEU A 141 -32.16 2.71 -27.60
C LEU A 141 -30.82 2.06 -27.20
N GLY A 142 -30.86 1.19 -26.19
CA GLY A 142 -29.78 0.27 -25.91
C GLY A 142 -30.00 -1.09 -26.56
N SER A 143 -29.11 -2.02 -26.25
CA SER A 143 -29.21 -3.42 -26.62
C SER A 143 -28.94 -4.32 -25.41
N TRP A 144 -29.40 -5.56 -25.47
CA TRP A 144 -29.01 -6.58 -24.52
C TRP A 144 -28.72 -7.91 -25.23
N GLU A 145 -27.77 -8.65 -24.67
CA GLU A 145 -27.45 -10.00 -25.13
C GLU A 145 -26.94 -10.87 -23.96
N ASP A 146 -27.13 -12.18 -24.08
CA ASP A 146 -26.55 -13.15 -23.17
C ASP A 146 -25.21 -13.65 -23.71
N GLN A 147 -24.18 -13.61 -22.88
CA GLN A 147 -22.83 -14.07 -23.16
C GLN A 147 -22.49 -15.23 -22.21
N SER A 148 -21.81 -16.26 -22.74
CA SER A 148 -21.31 -17.37 -21.94
C SER A 148 -19.88 -17.07 -21.53
N VAL A 149 -19.66 -16.81 -20.24
CA VAL A 149 -18.36 -16.49 -19.67
C VAL A 149 -18.00 -17.52 -18.61
N ASN A 150 -16.89 -18.24 -18.81
CA ASN A 150 -16.39 -19.23 -17.85
C ASN A 150 -17.43 -20.29 -17.41
N GLY A 151 -18.39 -20.62 -18.28
CA GLY A 151 -19.45 -21.59 -17.99
C GLY A 151 -20.70 -21.00 -17.34
N GLU A 152 -20.69 -19.71 -17.00
CA GLU A 152 -21.84 -18.96 -16.49
C GLU A 152 -22.46 -18.09 -17.59
N VAL A 153 -23.76 -17.81 -17.46
CA VAL A 153 -24.47 -16.88 -18.36
C VAL A 153 -24.48 -15.50 -17.74
N LEU A 154 -24.01 -14.53 -18.52
CA LEU A 154 -23.95 -13.12 -18.18
C LEU A 154 -24.81 -12.36 -19.19
N ARG A 155 -25.71 -11.49 -18.73
CA ARG A 155 -26.48 -10.60 -19.59
C ARG A 155 -25.81 -9.24 -19.63
N GLN A 156 -25.33 -8.84 -20.80
CA GLN A 156 -24.86 -7.48 -21.04
C GLN A 156 -26.06 -6.62 -21.46
N VAL A 157 -26.23 -5.46 -20.83
CA VAL A 157 -27.25 -4.45 -21.15
C VAL A 157 -26.53 -3.13 -21.40
N THR A 158 -26.67 -2.57 -22.60
CA THR A 158 -25.96 -1.35 -23.00
C THR A 158 -26.85 -0.12 -22.82
N ILE A 159 -26.24 1.00 -22.44
CA ILE A 159 -26.88 2.31 -22.36
C ILE A 159 -26.22 3.27 -23.37
N PRO A 160 -27.00 4.08 -24.12
CA PRO A 160 -26.43 5.16 -24.93
C PRO A 160 -25.66 6.19 -24.08
N GLU A 161 -24.50 6.64 -24.55
CA GLU A 161 -23.67 7.64 -23.89
C GLU A 161 -24.43 8.95 -23.59
N SER A 162 -25.32 9.34 -24.50
CA SER A 162 -26.16 10.52 -24.34
C SER A 162 -27.07 10.44 -23.13
N ILE A 163 -27.47 9.23 -22.71
CA ILE A 163 -28.25 9.00 -21.50
C ILE A 163 -27.31 8.84 -20.31
N HIS A 164 -26.25 8.02 -20.45
CA HIS A 164 -25.34 7.69 -19.35
C HIS A 164 -24.60 8.90 -18.78
N SER A 165 -24.17 9.84 -19.63
CA SER A 165 -23.46 11.06 -19.21
C SER A 165 -24.30 12.00 -18.33
N GLN A 166 -25.61 11.81 -18.25
CA GLN A 166 -26.53 12.67 -17.49
C GLN A 166 -26.92 12.11 -16.12
N VAL A 167 -26.47 10.90 -15.77
CA VAL A 167 -26.91 10.21 -14.55
C VAL A 167 -26.05 10.57 -13.35
N THR A 168 -26.66 10.71 -12.18
CA THR A 168 -26.00 10.94 -10.89
C THR A 168 -25.64 9.61 -10.20
N TRP A 169 -26.40 8.55 -10.47
CA TRP A 169 -26.06 7.16 -10.11
C TRP A 169 -26.44 6.21 -11.24
N SER A 170 -25.71 5.11 -11.37
CA SER A 170 -25.82 4.18 -12.51
C SER A 170 -25.44 2.76 -12.12
N ASN A 171 -26.19 1.77 -12.63
CA ASN A 171 -25.77 0.37 -12.63
C ASN A 171 -24.87 0.02 -13.83
N TYR A 172 -24.65 0.96 -14.75
CA TYR A 172 -23.78 0.79 -15.92
C TYR A 172 -22.36 1.24 -15.61
N GLN A 173 -21.38 0.51 -16.13
CA GLN A 173 -19.97 0.89 -16.05
C GLN A 173 -19.68 2.03 -17.02
N ARG A 174 -18.87 3.01 -16.57
CA ARG A 174 -18.49 4.18 -17.38
C ARG A 174 -17.54 3.85 -18.52
N GLN A 175 -16.80 2.76 -18.41
CA GLN A 175 -15.74 2.38 -19.34
C GLN A 175 -16.30 1.89 -20.69
N ASP A 176 -17.42 1.17 -20.65
CA ASP A 176 -18.02 0.49 -21.81
C ASP A 176 -19.53 0.71 -21.94
N ASN A 177 -20.11 1.58 -21.11
CA ASN A 177 -21.54 1.88 -21.08
C ASN A 177 -22.42 0.63 -20.96
N SER A 178 -21.97 -0.35 -20.19
CA SER A 178 -22.67 -1.63 -20.03
C SER A 178 -22.92 -1.97 -18.57
N ALA A 179 -24.11 -2.52 -18.31
CA ALA A 179 -24.44 -3.21 -17.07
C ALA A 179 -24.39 -4.71 -17.34
N TYR A 180 -23.83 -5.47 -16.41
CA TYR A 180 -23.70 -6.91 -16.54
C TYR A 180 -24.50 -7.58 -15.43
N LEU A 181 -25.41 -8.49 -15.81
CA LEU A 181 -26.30 -9.17 -14.89
C LEU A 181 -26.03 -10.68 -14.89
N SER A 182 -26.01 -11.29 -13.70
CA SER A 182 -25.92 -12.75 -13.58
C SER A 182 -26.75 -13.26 -12.41
N VAL A 183 -27.07 -14.55 -12.41
CA VAL A 183 -27.83 -15.19 -11.32
C VAL A 183 -26.86 -15.71 -10.28
N PHE A 184 -26.97 -15.22 -9.04
CA PHE A 184 -26.18 -15.70 -7.92
C PHE A 184 -27.03 -15.76 -6.64
N ASP A 185 -26.95 -16.88 -5.93
CA ASP A 185 -27.78 -17.19 -4.76
C ASP A 185 -29.28 -16.98 -4.98
N GLY A 186 -29.77 -17.34 -6.17
CA GLY A 186 -31.20 -17.31 -6.52
C GLY A 186 -31.73 -15.94 -6.96
N PHE A 187 -30.88 -14.92 -7.11
CA PHE A 187 -31.25 -13.58 -7.54
C PHE A 187 -30.45 -13.13 -8.76
N VAL A 188 -31.06 -12.32 -9.63
CA VAL A 188 -30.35 -11.55 -10.65
C VAL A 188 -29.65 -10.39 -9.98
N ARG A 189 -28.33 -10.30 -10.18
CA ARG A 189 -27.47 -9.32 -9.53
C ARG A 189 -26.59 -8.61 -10.53
N ILE A 190 -26.19 -7.39 -10.17
CA ILE A 190 -25.22 -6.60 -10.92
C ILE A 190 -23.81 -7.16 -10.66
N THR A 191 -23.09 -7.37 -11.75
CA THR A 191 -21.66 -7.71 -11.78
C THR A 191 -20.83 -6.57 -12.35
N TYR A 192 -19.57 -6.49 -11.92
CA TYR A 192 -18.59 -5.51 -12.38
C TYR A 192 -17.51 -6.22 -13.19
N LYS A 193 -17.17 -5.69 -14.36
CA LYS A 193 -16.13 -6.22 -15.24
C LYS A 193 -14.79 -5.59 -14.83
N GLU A 194 -13.82 -6.41 -14.46
CA GLU A 194 -12.47 -5.91 -14.20
C GLU A 194 -11.74 -5.67 -15.52
N ASN A 195 -11.41 -4.41 -15.80
CA ASN A 195 -10.54 -4.05 -16.92
C ASN A 195 -9.14 -3.76 -16.35
N LYS A 196 -8.27 -4.77 -16.34
CA LYS A 196 -6.82 -4.57 -16.17
C LYS A 196 -6.13 -4.97 -17.46
N GLU A 197 -5.44 -4.02 -18.09
CA GLU A 197 -4.42 -4.33 -19.08
C GLU A 197 -3.13 -4.63 -18.31
N SER A 198 -2.70 -5.89 -18.31
CA SER A 198 -1.32 -6.24 -17.95
C SER A 198 -0.80 -7.33 -18.87
N ASP A 199 -0.49 -6.97 -20.11
CA ASP A 199 0.37 -7.81 -20.92
C ASP A 199 1.74 -7.90 -20.24
N SER A 200 2.08 -9.07 -19.71
CA SER A 200 3.43 -9.36 -19.23
C SER A 200 4.03 -10.50 -20.04
N GLU A 201 5.13 -10.21 -20.73
CA GLU A 201 5.94 -11.22 -21.38
C GLU A 201 7.09 -11.60 -20.44
N ALA A 202 7.18 -12.88 -20.04
CA ALA A 202 8.24 -13.36 -19.17
C ALA A 202 9.11 -14.40 -19.88
N TYR A 203 10.43 -14.26 -19.78
CA TYR A 203 11.36 -15.32 -20.18
C TYR A 203 11.65 -16.22 -18.99
N ILE A 204 11.43 -17.52 -19.15
CA ILE A 204 11.91 -18.52 -18.20
C ILE A 204 13.18 -19.15 -18.75
N PHE A 205 14.22 -19.14 -17.93
CA PHE A 205 15.50 -19.78 -18.17
C PHE A 205 15.62 -21.03 -17.30
N ASP A 206 16.29 -22.07 -17.80
CA ASP A 206 16.72 -23.17 -16.93
C ASP A 206 17.71 -22.66 -15.86
N GLU A 207 17.90 -23.40 -14.76
CA GLU A 207 18.73 -22.94 -13.64
C GLU A 207 20.19 -22.65 -14.04
N THR A 208 20.72 -23.37 -15.04
CA THR A 208 22.10 -23.16 -15.52
C THR A 208 22.20 -21.86 -16.32
N THR A 209 21.22 -21.60 -17.18
CA THR A 209 21.11 -20.37 -17.98
C THR A 209 20.82 -19.15 -17.09
N LYS A 210 19.94 -19.29 -16.09
CA LYS A 210 19.70 -18.27 -15.07
C LYS A 210 20.99 -17.91 -14.34
N GLN A 211 21.73 -18.91 -13.86
CA GLN A 211 23.01 -18.65 -13.20
C GLN A 211 24.01 -17.99 -14.14
N PHE A 212 24.10 -18.43 -15.40
CA PHE A 212 24.93 -17.79 -16.42
C PHE A 212 24.55 -16.32 -16.66
N ILE A 213 23.26 -16.00 -16.73
CA ILE A 213 22.77 -14.62 -16.84
C ILE A 213 23.20 -13.83 -15.61
N LEU A 214 22.95 -14.33 -14.39
CA LEU A 214 23.35 -13.64 -13.16
C LEU A 214 24.86 -13.41 -13.06
N ASP A 215 25.66 -14.40 -13.46
CA ASP A 215 27.12 -14.33 -13.43
C ASP A 215 27.68 -13.30 -14.42
N ASN A 216 26.97 -13.07 -15.55
CA ASN A 216 27.49 -12.28 -16.66
C ASN A 216 26.76 -10.95 -16.89
N ALA A 217 25.54 -10.78 -16.39
CA ALA A 217 24.72 -9.55 -16.47
C ALA A 217 25.39 -8.32 -15.85
N LEU A 218 26.59 -8.46 -15.28
CA LEU A 218 27.27 -7.45 -14.50
C LEU A 218 28.76 -7.43 -14.88
N THR A 219 29.08 -7.84 -16.13
CA THR A 219 30.44 -7.84 -16.67
C THR A 219 30.75 -6.51 -17.38
N PRO A 220 31.90 -5.87 -17.13
CA PRO A 220 33.02 -6.36 -16.32
C PRO A 220 32.68 -6.38 -14.83
N GLN A 221 32.88 -7.55 -14.19
CA GLN A 221 33.09 -7.61 -12.75
C GLN A 221 34.12 -6.54 -12.41
N PRO A 222 33.78 -5.58 -11.52
CA PRO A 222 33.04 -5.82 -10.28
C PRO A 222 31.77 -4.94 -10.11
N LEU A 223 31.05 -4.61 -11.18
CA LEU A 223 30.07 -3.51 -11.12
C LEU A 223 28.84 -3.77 -10.24
N HIS A 224 28.34 -5.00 -10.10
CA HIS A 224 27.19 -5.28 -9.23
C HIS A 224 27.28 -6.67 -8.59
N PRO A 225 27.57 -6.76 -7.28
CA PRO A 225 27.59 -8.02 -6.56
C PRO A 225 26.19 -8.63 -6.42
N LEU A 226 26.06 -9.96 -6.40
CA LEU A 226 24.78 -10.69 -6.47
C LEU A 226 23.89 -10.52 -5.22
N ASN A 227 24.49 -10.26 -4.06
CA ASN A 227 23.78 -10.01 -2.81
C ASN A 227 24.44 -8.87 -2.03
N LEU A 228 23.74 -8.37 -1.01
CA LEU A 228 24.20 -7.24 -0.21
C LEU A 228 25.54 -7.52 0.49
N GLN A 229 25.74 -8.73 1.04
CA GLN A 229 27.00 -9.08 1.70
C GLN A 229 28.20 -9.00 0.74
N ALA A 230 28.09 -9.61 -0.43
CA ALA A 230 29.12 -9.56 -1.46
C ALA A 230 29.36 -8.12 -1.96
N CYS A 231 28.34 -7.26 -1.89
CA CYS A 231 28.49 -5.84 -2.15
C CYS A 231 29.36 -5.16 -1.09
N LEU A 232 29.01 -5.31 0.18
CA LEU A 232 29.73 -4.74 1.32
C LEU A 232 31.18 -5.23 1.39
N ASP A 233 31.41 -6.53 1.14
CA ASP A 233 32.74 -7.15 1.09
C ASP A 233 33.61 -6.61 -0.05
N SER A 234 32.99 -6.08 -1.12
CA SER A 234 33.70 -5.53 -2.28
C SER A 234 34.10 -4.06 -2.10
N LEU A 235 33.61 -3.39 -1.06
CA LEU A 235 33.85 -1.96 -0.83
C LEU A 235 35.26 -1.74 -0.26
N PRO A 236 35.87 -0.55 -0.50
CA PRO A 236 37.18 -0.21 0.08
C PRO A 236 37.23 -0.24 1.61
N ASP A 237 36.07 -0.19 2.28
CA ASP A 237 35.93 -0.20 3.74
C ASP A 237 35.45 -1.54 4.31
N ALA A 238 35.51 -2.65 3.57
CA ALA A 238 35.09 -3.99 4.02
C ALA A 238 35.69 -4.45 5.37
N GLY A 239 36.87 -3.95 5.73
CA GLY A 239 37.52 -4.24 7.02
C GLY A 239 37.18 -3.26 8.15
N PHE A 240 36.27 -2.32 7.94
CA PHE A 240 35.92 -1.31 8.93
C PHE A 240 35.15 -1.94 10.10
N VAL A 241 35.51 -1.54 11.32
CA VAL A 241 34.82 -1.92 12.55
C VAL A 241 34.68 -0.66 13.39
N SER A 242 33.43 -0.32 13.74
CA SER A 242 33.11 0.86 14.55
C SER A 242 33.83 0.82 15.90
N LYS A 243 34.36 1.98 16.31
CA LYS A 243 35.01 2.19 17.60
C LYS A 243 34.26 3.24 18.39
N VAL A 244 34.28 3.08 19.71
CA VAL A 244 33.65 4.06 20.61
C VAL A 244 34.19 5.46 20.31
N ASN A 245 33.27 6.41 20.13
CA ASN A 245 33.48 7.79 19.68
C ASN A 245 33.80 7.97 18.19
N ASP A 246 33.62 6.96 17.35
CA ASP A 246 33.52 7.19 15.91
C ASP A 246 32.31 8.08 15.63
N VAL A 247 32.50 9.11 14.80
CA VAL A 247 31.49 10.10 14.48
C VAL A 247 31.23 10.12 12.98
N THR A 248 29.96 10.01 12.61
CA THR A 248 29.46 10.33 11.28
C THR A 248 28.63 11.61 11.34
N VAL A 249 28.91 12.55 10.46
CA VAL A 249 28.18 13.83 10.38
C VAL A 249 27.38 13.85 9.09
N TYR A 250 26.10 14.21 9.16
CA TYR A 250 25.21 14.34 8.00
C TYR A 250 24.71 15.77 7.86
N ASP A 251 24.70 16.27 6.63
CA ASP A 251 23.82 17.38 6.26
C ASP A 251 22.42 16.80 6.01
N VAL A 252 21.40 17.36 6.65
CA VAL A 252 20.02 16.85 6.64
C VAL A 252 19.06 17.92 6.18
N GLN A 253 18.18 17.57 5.25
CA GLN A 253 17.08 18.40 4.79
C GLN A 253 15.77 17.74 5.16
N ARG A 254 14.88 18.46 5.85
CA ARG A 254 13.52 18.03 6.19
C ARG A 254 12.52 18.93 5.49
N THR A 255 11.59 18.36 4.75
CA THR A 255 10.55 19.11 4.03
C THR A 255 9.19 18.54 4.37
N PRO A 256 8.28 19.31 5.00
CA PRO A 256 6.92 18.87 5.27
C PRO A 256 6.20 18.45 3.99
N MET A 257 5.43 17.37 4.08
CA MET A 257 4.59 16.87 2.99
C MET A 257 3.16 17.37 3.18
N GLY A 258 2.48 17.72 2.09
CA GLY A 258 1.06 18.10 2.12
C GLY A 258 0.79 19.58 2.43
N GLU A 259 1.82 20.40 2.62
CA GLU A 259 1.67 21.86 2.64
C GLU A 259 1.70 22.45 1.22
N ASP A 260 0.91 23.50 0.96
CA ASP A 260 0.86 24.18 -0.34
C ASP A 260 2.20 24.86 -0.70
N THR A 261 2.95 25.29 0.32
CA THR A 261 4.28 25.93 0.18
C THR A 261 5.22 25.42 1.27
N PRO A 262 5.73 24.18 1.14
CA PRO A 262 6.54 23.58 2.20
C PRO A 262 7.88 24.30 2.31
N VAL A 263 8.31 24.55 3.54
CA VAL A 263 9.63 25.15 3.83
C VAL A 263 10.60 24.04 4.23
N THR A 264 11.69 23.90 3.47
CA THR A 264 12.75 22.96 3.81
C THR A 264 13.61 23.49 4.96
N GLU A 265 13.67 22.71 6.04
CA GLU A 265 14.59 22.93 7.15
C GLU A 265 15.93 22.25 6.89
N ASN A 266 17.03 22.96 7.14
CA ASN A 266 18.39 22.41 7.04
C ASN A 266 18.94 22.18 8.45
N LEU A 267 19.37 20.95 8.72
CA LEU A 267 19.85 20.47 10.01
C LEU A 267 21.20 19.76 9.82
N THR A 268 21.93 19.57 10.91
CA THR A 268 23.12 18.71 10.96
C THR A 268 22.89 17.61 11.99
N TYR A 269 23.07 16.35 11.59
CA TYR A 269 23.02 15.21 12.53
C TYR A 269 24.42 14.67 12.78
N GLU A 270 24.78 14.49 14.05
CA GLU A 270 26.05 13.88 14.45
C GLU A 270 25.79 12.55 15.15
N PHE A 271 26.12 11.46 14.47
CA PHE A 271 26.00 10.10 14.98
C PHE A 271 27.30 9.72 15.66
N THR A 272 27.28 9.60 16.98
CA THR A 272 28.43 9.16 17.80
C THR A 272 28.19 7.74 18.29
N TYR A 273 29.01 6.78 17.85
CA TYR A 273 28.93 5.40 18.31
C TYR A 273 29.45 5.28 19.75
N LEU A 274 28.63 4.74 20.65
CA LEU A 274 28.95 4.64 22.08
C LEU A 274 29.42 3.23 22.48
N GLY A 275 29.34 2.24 21.58
CA GLY A 275 29.70 0.86 21.86
C GLY A 275 28.54 0.01 22.36
N ASN A 276 28.88 -1.14 22.94
CA ASN A 276 27.94 -2.20 23.31
C ASN A 276 27.85 -2.49 24.82
N THR A 277 28.39 -1.60 25.66
CA THR A 277 28.47 -1.78 27.12
C THR A 277 27.24 -1.25 27.86
N PHE A 278 26.05 -1.41 27.27
CA PHE A 278 24.80 -0.84 27.78
C PHE A 278 23.69 -1.88 27.92
N SER A 279 22.78 -1.59 28.85
CA SER A 279 21.49 -2.27 29.03
C SER A 279 20.38 -1.31 28.63
N TRP A 280 19.33 -1.80 27.95
CA TRP A 280 18.20 -0.99 27.52
C TRP A 280 16.88 -1.67 27.88
N LEU A 281 15.92 -0.92 28.41
CA LEU A 281 14.60 -1.37 28.89
C LEU A 281 14.58 -2.39 30.05
N ASN A 282 15.75 -2.80 30.57
CA ASN A 282 15.85 -3.73 31.72
C ASN A 282 15.23 -3.20 33.03
N ASN A 283 14.91 -1.91 33.10
CA ASN A 283 14.28 -1.26 34.26
C ASN A 283 12.75 -1.13 34.15
N VAL A 284 12.14 -1.61 33.07
CA VAL A 284 10.68 -1.58 32.89
C VAL A 284 10.06 -2.70 33.72
N THR A 285 9.69 -2.38 34.96
CA THR A 285 9.24 -3.38 35.96
C THR A 285 7.73 -3.49 36.12
N LEU A 286 6.98 -2.52 35.61
CA LEU A 286 5.51 -2.46 35.69
C LEU A 286 4.81 -2.92 34.40
N VAL A 287 5.58 -3.30 33.37
CA VAL A 287 5.02 -3.84 32.13
C VAL A 287 5.12 -5.35 32.13
N THR A 288 4.00 -6.03 31.98
CA THR A 288 3.93 -7.49 31.84
C THR A 288 3.94 -7.88 30.36
N GLY A 289 4.46 -9.07 30.05
CA GLY A 289 4.51 -9.58 28.66
C GLY A 289 5.61 -8.98 27.79
N LEU A 290 6.61 -8.31 28.37
CA LEU A 290 7.81 -7.89 27.63
C LEU A 290 8.50 -9.09 26.97
N PRO A 291 8.97 -8.95 25.74
CA PRO A 291 9.59 -10.05 25.03
C PRO A 291 10.97 -10.39 25.61
N ASN A 292 11.29 -11.69 25.65
CA ASN A 292 12.53 -12.19 26.25
C ASN A 292 13.79 -11.70 25.55
N TRP A 293 13.72 -11.38 24.24
CA TRP A 293 14.88 -10.95 23.47
C TRP A 293 15.51 -9.65 24.02
N ILE A 294 14.75 -8.83 24.75
CA ILE A 294 15.28 -7.63 25.42
C ILE A 294 16.38 -8.04 26.42
N SER A 295 16.14 -9.12 27.17
CA SER A 295 17.13 -9.68 28.09
C SER A 295 18.20 -10.50 27.36
N ASP A 296 17.82 -11.25 26.31
CA ASP A 296 18.78 -12.10 25.57
C ASP A 296 19.86 -11.29 24.85
N LEU A 297 19.56 -10.04 24.45
CA LEU A 297 20.49 -9.14 23.78
C LEU A 297 21.33 -8.27 24.75
N GLU A 298 21.15 -8.42 26.07
CA GLU A 298 21.90 -7.65 27.06
C GLU A 298 23.42 -7.83 26.88
N GLY A 299 24.14 -6.71 26.72
CA GLY A 299 25.60 -6.70 26.48
C GLY A 299 26.05 -6.95 25.03
N SER A 300 25.12 -7.30 24.13
CA SER A 300 25.34 -7.26 22.67
C SER A 300 24.73 -6.04 21.99
N LEU A 301 23.92 -5.28 22.75
CA LEU A 301 23.22 -4.10 22.27
C LEU A 301 24.18 -2.96 21.99
N GLU A 302 24.19 -2.49 20.76
CA GLU A 302 24.91 -1.30 20.35
C GLU A 302 24.10 -0.03 20.60
N LYS A 303 24.78 1.04 20.99
CA LYS A 303 24.19 2.35 21.24
C LYS A 303 24.86 3.43 20.40
N THR A 304 24.05 4.26 19.75
CA THR A 304 24.50 5.43 19.01
C THR A 304 23.75 6.68 19.49
N ARG A 305 24.49 7.74 19.81
CA ARG A 305 23.92 9.06 20.10
C ARG A 305 23.79 9.85 18.81
N ILE A 306 22.66 10.51 18.60
CA ILE A 306 22.37 11.33 17.42
C ILE A 306 22.09 12.75 17.92
N ASP A 307 23.06 13.65 17.82
CA ASP A 307 22.83 15.06 18.14
C ASP A 307 22.20 15.75 16.92
N ILE A 308 21.10 16.47 17.14
CA ILE A 308 20.37 17.22 16.11
C ILE A 308 20.66 18.70 16.30
N LYS A 309 21.27 19.32 15.29
CA LYS A 309 21.65 20.73 15.31
C LYS A 309 20.94 21.51 14.21
N ASP A 310 20.60 22.76 14.52
CA ASP A 310 20.07 23.69 13.52
C ASP A 310 21.16 24.17 12.53
N SER A 311 20.79 25.05 11.60
CA SER A 311 21.69 25.59 10.58
C SER A 311 22.81 26.48 11.15
N GLU A 312 22.68 26.97 12.38
CA GLU A 312 23.70 27.72 13.11
C GLU A 312 24.63 26.81 13.94
N GLY A 313 24.32 25.51 14.01
CA GLY A 313 25.06 24.52 14.79
C GLY A 313 24.64 24.43 16.25
N THR A 314 23.50 25.04 16.62
CA THR A 314 22.94 24.96 17.97
C THR A 314 22.24 23.61 18.16
N LEU A 315 22.51 22.94 19.28
CA LEU A 315 21.83 21.70 19.65
C LEU A 315 20.37 22.00 19.98
N ILE A 316 19.45 21.40 19.23
CA ILE A 316 17.99 21.53 19.46
C ILE A 316 17.40 20.30 20.14
N GLY A 317 18.05 19.14 20.00
CA GLY A 317 17.67 17.90 20.65
C GLY A 317 18.67 16.80 20.34
N TYR A 318 18.50 15.64 20.96
CA TYR A 318 19.32 14.46 20.65
C TYR A 318 18.54 13.17 20.84
N GLU A 319 18.99 12.11 20.18
CA GLU A 319 18.41 10.79 20.29
C GLU A 319 19.46 9.76 20.72
N PHE A 320 19.01 8.68 21.34
CA PHE A 320 19.76 7.43 21.45
C PHE A 320 19.08 6.36 20.61
N SER A 321 19.81 5.81 19.66
CA SER A 321 19.41 4.68 18.82
C SER A 321 20.03 3.40 19.35
N TYR A 322 19.24 2.33 19.35
CA TYR A 322 19.62 1.02 19.87
C TYR A 322 19.44 -0.06 18.81
N SER A 323 20.47 -0.87 18.61
CA SER A 323 20.48 -1.94 17.62
C SER A 323 21.29 -3.15 18.09
N SER A 324 21.03 -4.30 17.49
CA SER A 324 21.91 -5.47 17.49
C SER A 324 22.46 -5.68 16.07
N GLU A 325 23.23 -6.75 15.86
CA GLU A 325 23.73 -7.15 14.54
C GLU A 325 22.60 -7.31 13.51
N ASP A 326 21.48 -7.91 13.93
CA ASP A 326 20.38 -8.26 13.02
C ASP A 326 19.19 -7.29 13.06
N HIS A 327 19.08 -6.44 14.09
CA HIS A 327 17.87 -5.67 14.35
C HIS A 327 18.12 -4.24 14.81
N TYR A 328 17.31 -3.32 14.26
CA TYR A 328 17.06 -2.02 14.89
C TYR A 328 15.95 -2.18 15.93
N LEU A 329 16.22 -1.79 17.17
CA LEU A 329 15.37 -2.11 18.31
C LEU A 329 14.57 -0.90 18.81
N GLY A 330 15.01 0.32 18.51
CA GLY A 330 14.25 1.54 18.75
C GLY A 330 15.11 2.74 19.13
N GLN A 331 14.44 3.84 19.50
CA GLN A 331 15.04 5.14 19.75
C GLN A 331 14.40 5.87 20.93
N GLU A 332 15.21 6.68 21.62
CA GLU A 332 14.80 7.61 22.68
C GLU A 332 15.20 9.03 22.31
N GLY A 333 14.24 9.92 22.15
CA GLY A 333 14.44 11.33 21.83
C GLY A 333 14.34 12.22 23.06
N PHE A 334 15.28 13.15 23.17
CA PHE A 334 15.39 14.14 24.24
C PHE A 334 15.44 15.55 23.65
N ASN A 335 14.82 16.49 24.37
CA ASN A 335 14.98 17.90 24.10
C ASN A 335 16.39 18.38 24.51
N SER A 336 16.78 19.57 24.09
CA SER A 336 18.09 20.16 24.43
C SER A 336 18.28 20.41 25.94
N ASP A 337 17.22 20.37 26.74
CA ASP A 337 17.23 20.52 28.20
C ASP A 337 17.20 19.17 28.96
N ASP A 338 17.47 18.06 28.26
CA ASP A 338 17.44 16.68 28.75
C ASP A 338 16.05 16.14 29.15
N SER A 339 14.97 16.89 28.90
CA SER A 339 13.63 16.34 29.06
C SER A 339 13.34 15.28 27.99
N LEU A 340 12.73 14.16 28.40
CA LEU A 340 12.32 13.10 27.48
C LEU A 340 11.21 13.66 26.58
N GLY A 341 11.45 13.65 25.26
CA GLY A 341 10.50 14.14 24.28
C GLY A 341 9.63 13.01 23.74
N TRP A 342 10.26 12.00 23.15
CA TRP A 342 9.56 10.92 22.46
C TRP A 342 10.42 9.66 22.44
N GLY A 343 9.85 8.55 21.95
CA GLY A 343 10.62 7.34 21.72
C GLY A 343 9.73 6.13 21.49
N SER A 344 10.29 5.12 20.85
CA SER A 344 9.63 3.84 20.64
C SER A 344 10.63 2.70 20.78
N ALA A 345 10.14 1.56 21.22
CA ALA A 345 10.87 0.31 21.22
C ALA A 345 10.10 -0.74 20.44
N LYS A 346 10.83 -1.65 19.79
CA LYS A 346 10.23 -2.83 19.20
C LYS A 346 9.62 -3.68 20.32
N ALA A 347 8.36 -4.04 20.14
CA ALA A 347 7.69 -5.07 20.92
C ALA A 347 7.75 -6.42 20.17
N VAL A 348 7.66 -6.36 18.84
CA VAL A 348 7.81 -7.51 17.94
C VAL A 348 8.90 -7.19 16.93
N LEU A 349 9.94 -8.02 16.91
CA LEU A 349 11.05 -7.88 15.97
C LEU A 349 10.67 -8.43 14.59
N PRO A 350 11.13 -7.77 13.51
CA PRO A 350 11.06 -8.36 12.18
C PRO A 350 11.87 -9.65 12.10
N LEU A 351 11.62 -10.49 11.09
CA LEU A 351 12.45 -11.63 10.77
C LEU A 351 13.88 -11.18 10.47
N ALA A 352 14.87 -11.80 11.12
CA ALA A 352 16.28 -11.58 10.77
C ALA A 352 16.57 -12.23 9.41
N VAL A 353 16.99 -11.43 8.43
CA VAL A 353 17.42 -11.91 7.11
C VAL A 353 18.84 -11.43 6.86
N ALA A 354 19.76 -12.39 6.74
CA ALA A 354 21.18 -12.11 6.56
C ALA A 354 21.46 -11.42 5.22
N ASP A 355 22.50 -10.58 5.17
CA ASP A 355 22.82 -9.79 3.98
C ASP A 355 23.19 -10.65 2.76
N ASN A 356 23.65 -11.88 2.95
CA ASN A 356 23.92 -12.83 1.87
C ASN A 356 22.65 -13.42 1.23
N GLN A 357 21.50 -13.31 1.89
CA GLN A 357 20.17 -13.72 1.40
C GLN A 357 19.45 -12.60 0.66
N LYS A 358 19.92 -11.35 0.77
CA LYS A 358 19.36 -10.17 0.08
C LYS A 358 19.91 -10.11 -1.35
N ILE A 359 19.32 -10.91 -2.23
CA ILE A 359 19.72 -11.00 -3.65
C ILE A 359 19.34 -9.72 -4.39
N ILE A 360 20.18 -9.30 -5.34
CA ILE A 360 19.97 -8.09 -6.15
C ILE A 360 18.60 -8.12 -6.85
N ASN A 361 17.88 -7.00 -6.76
CA ASN A 361 16.53 -6.78 -7.29
C ASN A 361 15.46 -7.77 -6.80
N GLN A 362 15.75 -8.56 -5.75
CA GLN A 362 14.75 -9.37 -5.07
C GLN A 362 14.30 -8.66 -3.79
N THR A 363 13.00 -8.40 -3.69
CA THR A 363 12.40 -7.89 -2.47
C THR A 363 12.37 -8.98 -1.41
N VAL A 364 12.95 -8.67 -0.25
CA VAL A 364 12.88 -9.45 0.97
C VAL A 364 11.80 -8.85 1.85
N ASP A 365 10.87 -9.70 2.27
CA ASP A 365 9.85 -9.36 3.26
C ASP A 365 10.33 -9.81 4.65
N PHE A 366 10.39 -8.86 5.57
CA PHE A 366 10.82 -9.12 6.95
C PHE A 366 9.63 -9.46 7.86
N GLY A 367 8.41 -9.43 7.31
CA GLY A 367 7.17 -9.63 8.03
C GLY A 367 6.77 -8.45 8.91
N THR A 368 5.82 -8.72 9.78
CA THR A 368 5.21 -7.73 10.66
C THR A 368 6.09 -7.41 11.85
N SER A 369 6.21 -6.12 12.14
CA SER A 369 6.86 -5.59 13.33
C SER A 369 5.92 -4.65 14.07
N THR A 370 6.11 -4.54 15.37
CA THR A 370 5.27 -3.70 16.24
C THR A 370 6.16 -2.85 17.14
N ASN A 371 5.86 -1.55 17.21
CA ASN A 371 6.46 -0.58 18.11
C ASN A 371 5.57 -0.35 19.33
N ALA A 372 6.18 -0.16 20.49
CA ALA A 372 5.55 0.33 21.71
C ALA A 372 6.15 1.70 22.07
N PRO A 373 5.33 2.69 22.48
CA PRO A 373 5.83 4.00 22.87
C PRO A 373 6.59 3.92 24.20
N LEU A 374 7.67 4.69 24.32
CA LEU A 374 8.49 4.73 25.54
C LEU A 374 7.90 5.65 26.61
N ALA A 375 7.38 6.79 26.19
CA ALA A 375 6.72 7.77 27.06
C ALA A 375 5.20 7.71 26.89
N SER A 376 4.47 8.14 27.92
CA SER A 376 3.02 8.28 27.85
C SER A 376 2.66 9.25 26.73
N GLN A 377 1.60 8.95 26.00
CA GLN A 377 1.05 9.85 25.02
C GLN A 377 -0.25 10.44 25.56
N VAL A 378 -0.42 11.74 25.34
CA VAL A 378 -1.62 12.45 25.77
C VAL A 378 -2.44 12.79 24.53
N ASP A 379 -3.74 12.56 24.61
CA ASP A 379 -4.71 12.95 23.59
C ASP A 379 -5.77 13.87 24.20
N TYR A 380 -6.19 14.84 23.41
CA TYR A 380 -7.15 15.86 23.84
C TYR A 380 -8.40 15.70 23.00
N TRP A 381 -9.50 15.35 23.65
CA TRP A 381 -10.80 15.24 23.01
C TRP A 381 -11.72 16.35 23.50
N TRP A 382 -12.40 17.02 22.57
CA TRP A 382 -13.40 18.01 22.92
C TRP A 382 -14.75 17.32 23.12
N ASP A 383 -15.27 17.36 24.33
CA ASP A 383 -16.62 16.89 24.60
C ASP A 383 -17.62 18.02 24.33
N GLU A 384 -18.40 17.86 23.25
CA GLU A 384 -19.40 18.85 22.85
C GLU A 384 -20.55 19.01 23.86
N GLU A 385 -20.86 17.98 24.67
CA GLU A 385 -21.94 18.03 25.66
C GLU A 385 -21.51 18.77 26.94
N SER A 386 -20.29 18.53 27.42
CA SER A 386 -19.77 19.21 28.61
C SER A 386 -19.09 20.55 28.31
N GLY A 387 -18.64 20.76 27.07
CA GLY A 387 -17.85 21.93 26.67
C GLY A 387 -16.46 21.98 27.31
N GLU A 388 -15.95 20.83 27.77
CA GLU A 388 -14.63 20.68 28.37
C GLU A 388 -13.71 19.82 27.48
N ALA A 389 -12.41 20.12 27.53
CA ALA A 389 -11.40 19.27 26.93
C ALA A 389 -11.09 18.11 27.88
N ILE A 390 -11.32 16.89 27.41
CA ILE A 390 -10.94 15.65 28.10
C ILE A 390 -9.52 15.31 27.69
N GLU A 391 -8.66 15.15 28.68
CA GLU A 391 -7.29 14.66 28.51
C GLU A 391 -7.26 13.15 28.78
N ILE A 392 -6.88 12.36 27.78
CA ILE A 392 -6.69 10.91 27.91
C ILE A 392 -5.20 10.62 27.80
N GLU A 393 -4.62 10.10 28.87
CA GLU A 393 -3.25 9.63 28.89
C GLU A 393 -3.19 8.14 28.57
N TYR A 394 -2.45 7.79 27.52
CA TYR A 394 -2.12 6.42 27.13
C TYR A 394 -0.73 6.06 27.67
N PRO A 395 -0.59 4.97 28.43
CA PRO A 395 0.65 4.63 29.11
C PRO A 395 1.76 4.26 28.11
N GLY A 396 2.98 4.73 28.38
CA GLY A 396 4.20 4.27 27.70
C GLY A 396 4.99 3.30 28.56
N LEU A 397 5.92 2.56 27.93
CA LEU A 397 6.72 1.53 28.61
C LEU A 397 7.43 2.03 29.87
N ARG A 398 7.91 3.28 29.89
CA ARG A 398 8.69 3.84 31.02
C ARG A 398 7.89 4.69 31.98
N THR A 399 6.69 5.11 31.58
CA THR A 399 5.88 6.09 32.32
C THR A 399 4.65 5.47 32.95
N VAL A 400 4.36 4.20 32.66
CA VAL A 400 3.27 3.48 33.31
C VAL A 400 3.43 3.50 34.85
N SER A 401 2.35 3.82 35.55
CA SER A 401 2.33 4.01 37.01
C SER A 401 1.72 2.83 37.78
N VAL A 402 1.08 1.91 37.06
CA VAL A 402 0.46 0.68 37.58
C VAL A 402 0.90 -0.50 36.72
N GLU A 403 0.76 -1.72 37.22
CA GLU A 403 1.03 -2.91 36.40
C GLU A 403 0.11 -2.89 35.16
N THR A 404 0.69 -2.98 33.97
CA THR A 404 -0.04 -2.90 32.67
C THR A 404 0.56 -3.91 31.71
N SER A 405 -0.27 -4.49 30.85
CA SER A 405 0.22 -5.42 29.82
C SER A 405 0.86 -4.67 28.64
N LEU A 406 1.85 -5.30 28.01
CA LEU A 406 2.43 -4.77 26.77
C LEU A 406 1.36 -4.56 25.68
N ASP A 407 0.38 -5.46 25.60
CA ASP A 407 -0.73 -5.35 24.65
C ASP A 407 -1.60 -4.12 24.89
N GLU A 408 -1.87 -3.75 26.15
CA GLU A 408 -2.58 -2.50 26.48
C GLU A 408 -1.79 -1.25 26.08
N ILE A 409 -0.46 -1.30 26.14
CA ILE A 409 0.40 -0.18 25.72
C ILE A 409 0.43 -0.05 24.20
N ILE A 410 0.54 -1.17 23.47
CA ILE A 410 0.57 -1.19 22.00
C ILE A 410 -0.77 -0.76 21.41
N ASN A 411 -1.88 -1.27 21.99
CA ASN A 411 -3.23 -1.03 21.50
C ASN A 411 -3.93 0.13 22.20
N GLY A 412 -3.26 0.81 23.14
CA GLY A 412 -3.85 1.85 23.96
C GLY A 412 -4.44 2.97 23.12
N ARG A 413 -3.80 3.33 22.00
CA ARG A 413 -4.23 4.43 21.13
C ARG A 413 -4.59 3.94 19.73
N PRO A 414 -5.85 4.12 19.26
CA PRO A 414 -6.33 3.53 18.01
C PRO A 414 -5.68 4.10 16.73
N TYR A 415 -5.08 5.28 16.79
CA TYR A 415 -4.36 5.91 15.66
C TYR A 415 -2.84 5.80 15.75
N TYR A 416 -2.32 5.15 16.79
CA TYR A 416 -0.88 4.92 16.88
C TYR A 416 -0.50 3.84 15.87
N LEU A 417 0.26 4.23 14.85
CA LEU A 417 0.77 3.36 13.80
C LEU A 417 1.89 2.45 14.33
N SER A 418 1.55 1.60 15.30
CA SER A 418 2.49 0.70 15.99
C SER A 418 2.92 -0.44 15.10
N THR A 419 2.01 -0.96 14.28
CA THR A 419 2.20 -2.21 13.55
C THR A 419 2.36 -1.96 12.07
N PHE A 420 3.39 -2.59 11.49
CA PHE A 420 3.75 -2.42 10.09
C PHE A 420 4.54 -3.59 9.54
N ASP A 421 4.42 -3.79 8.23
CA ASP A 421 5.25 -4.72 7.47
C ASP A 421 6.42 -3.96 6.84
N TYR A 422 7.61 -4.57 6.86
CA TYR A 422 8.82 -3.99 6.34
C TYR A 422 9.41 -4.84 5.22
N GLN A 423 9.74 -4.18 4.10
CA GLN A 423 10.33 -4.81 2.92
C GLN A 423 11.61 -4.07 2.51
N GLN A 424 12.57 -4.81 1.98
CA GLN A 424 13.84 -4.26 1.49
C GLN A 424 14.25 -4.92 0.18
N THR A 425 14.84 -4.15 -0.73
CA THR A 425 15.42 -4.64 -1.98
C THR A 425 16.84 -4.10 -2.11
N TYR A 426 17.84 -4.98 -2.21
CA TYR A 426 19.18 -4.58 -2.61
C TYR A 426 19.20 -4.32 -4.12
N VAL A 427 19.56 -3.11 -4.55
CA VAL A 427 19.45 -2.68 -5.95
C VAL A 427 20.76 -2.88 -6.71
N GLY A 428 21.89 -2.77 -6.02
CA GLY A 428 23.20 -2.91 -6.63
C GLY A 428 24.25 -2.01 -6.01
N LYS A 429 25.44 -1.99 -6.62
CA LYS A 429 26.53 -1.09 -6.25
C LYS A 429 26.56 0.11 -7.20
N GLU A 430 26.75 1.31 -6.66
CA GLU A 430 26.94 2.52 -7.47
C GLU A 430 27.96 3.47 -6.83
N GLU A 431 28.55 4.32 -7.67
CA GLU A 431 29.36 5.45 -7.24
C GLU A 431 28.44 6.66 -7.00
N ILE A 432 28.62 7.33 -5.87
CA ILE A 432 27.81 8.47 -5.47
C ILE A 432 28.68 9.57 -4.89
N THR A 433 28.38 10.81 -5.29
CA THR A 433 28.99 12.01 -4.74
C THR A 433 28.12 12.55 -3.60
N VAL A 434 28.74 12.71 -2.44
CA VAL A 434 28.16 13.38 -1.25
C VAL A 434 29.18 14.41 -0.72
N PRO A 435 28.84 15.27 0.25
CA PRO A 435 29.79 16.25 0.76
C PRO A 435 31.07 15.64 1.37
N ALA A 436 31.02 14.40 1.86
CA ALA A 436 32.19 13.64 2.30
C ALA A 436 33.13 13.16 1.17
N GLY A 437 32.72 13.28 -0.10
CA GLY A 437 33.49 12.90 -1.28
C GLY A 437 32.75 11.93 -2.21
N ASP A 438 33.46 11.47 -3.24
CA ASP A 438 33.00 10.42 -4.17
C ASP A 438 33.25 9.04 -3.54
N LEU A 439 32.19 8.27 -3.36
CA LEU A 439 32.22 6.99 -2.66
C LEU A 439 31.48 5.92 -3.46
N VAL A 440 31.97 4.69 -3.40
CA VAL A 440 31.24 3.53 -3.92
C VAL A 440 30.44 2.91 -2.77
N ALA A 441 29.15 2.67 -2.99
CA ALA A 441 28.24 2.17 -1.97
C ALA A 441 27.23 1.15 -2.52
N CYS A 442 26.65 0.39 -1.60
CA CYS A 442 25.57 -0.55 -1.88
C CYS A 442 24.23 0.16 -1.71
N LYS A 443 23.46 0.24 -2.80
CA LYS A 443 22.15 0.86 -2.83
C LYS A 443 21.08 -0.13 -2.42
N VAL A 444 20.22 0.31 -1.52
CA VAL A 444 19.11 -0.46 -0.97
C VAL A 444 17.88 0.42 -0.97
N THR A 445 16.74 -0.13 -1.37
CA THR A 445 15.43 0.50 -1.19
C THR A 445 14.64 -0.25 -0.15
N SER A 446 13.83 0.46 0.62
CA SER A 446 12.93 -0.13 1.61
C SER A 446 11.56 0.52 1.58
N LYS A 447 10.57 -0.24 2.02
CA LYS A 447 9.18 0.16 2.13
C LYS A 447 8.64 -0.30 3.47
N THR A 448 7.96 0.58 4.18
CA THR A 448 7.22 0.28 5.40
C THR A 448 5.74 0.51 5.13
N GLN A 449 4.93 -0.54 5.26
CA GLN A 449 3.47 -0.47 5.11
C GLN A 449 2.84 -0.58 6.49
N PHE A 450 2.18 0.48 6.96
CA PHE A 450 1.40 0.40 8.19
C PHE A 450 0.06 -0.32 7.93
N VAL A 451 -0.44 -1.00 8.97
CA VAL A 451 -1.71 -1.75 8.92
C VAL A 451 -2.92 -0.85 8.64
N ASP A 452 -4.07 -1.44 8.33
CA ASP A 452 -5.36 -0.77 8.15
C ASP A 452 -5.40 0.32 7.06
N TYR A 453 -4.81 0.03 5.90
CA TYR A 453 -4.63 1.00 4.80
C TYR A 453 -3.88 2.26 5.24
N GLY A 454 -3.00 2.13 6.24
CA GLY A 454 -2.14 3.19 6.72
C GLY A 454 -1.16 3.70 5.65
N PRO A 455 -0.45 4.80 5.97
CA PRO A 455 0.51 5.42 5.06
C PRO A 455 1.62 4.46 4.65
N ILE A 456 2.33 4.81 3.57
CA ILE A 456 3.47 4.05 3.08
C ILE A 456 4.71 4.93 3.19
N ASP A 457 5.66 4.49 4.00
CA ASP A 457 6.97 5.10 4.02
C ASP A 457 7.91 4.39 3.05
N THR A 458 8.71 5.16 2.33
CA THR A 458 9.72 4.62 1.41
C THR A 458 11.06 5.25 1.67
N GLN A 459 12.12 4.46 1.50
CA GLN A 459 13.47 4.94 1.71
C GLN A 459 14.41 4.34 0.66
N THR A 460 15.33 5.16 0.15
CA THR A 460 16.48 4.72 -0.63
C THR A 460 17.74 5.09 0.15
N THR A 461 18.64 4.13 0.34
CA THR A 461 19.85 4.32 1.14
C THR A 461 21.06 3.76 0.42
N TRP A 462 22.16 4.50 0.50
CA TRP A 462 23.48 4.10 0.04
C TRP A 462 24.32 3.77 1.26
N ILE A 463 24.71 2.50 1.37
CA ILE A 463 25.32 1.95 2.56
C ILE A 463 26.75 1.53 2.23
N THR A 464 27.66 1.85 3.15
CA THR A 464 29.00 1.25 3.21
C THR A 464 29.22 0.60 4.57
N ASN A 465 30.37 -0.03 4.80
CA ASN A 465 30.67 -0.64 6.11
C ASN A 465 30.80 0.40 7.24
N ARG A 466 30.93 1.69 6.90
CA ARG A 466 30.92 2.82 7.84
C ARG A 466 29.51 3.36 8.14
N GLY A 467 28.48 2.73 7.59
CA GLY A 467 27.07 3.13 7.73
C GLY A 467 26.48 3.75 6.46
N SER A 468 25.32 4.38 6.59
CA SER A 468 24.68 5.10 5.49
C SER A 468 25.52 6.31 5.09
N ILE A 469 25.74 6.52 3.79
CA ILE A 469 26.40 7.72 3.25
C ILE A 469 25.40 8.68 2.59
N LYS A 470 24.24 8.17 2.19
CA LYS A 470 23.11 8.95 1.73
C LYS A 470 21.82 8.20 2.04
N SER A 471 20.78 8.94 2.42
CA SER A 471 19.42 8.43 2.51
C SER A 471 18.43 9.44 1.96
N ILE A 472 17.46 8.98 1.19
CA ILE A 472 16.27 9.73 0.79
C ILE A 472 15.08 8.99 1.36
N LYS A 473 14.23 9.66 2.12
CA LYS A 473 13.10 9.08 2.83
C LYS A 473 11.85 9.88 2.55
N GLU A 474 10.78 9.21 2.17
CA GLU A 474 9.44 9.76 2.07
C GLU A 474 8.62 9.09 3.18
N GLU A 475 8.50 9.79 4.31
CA GLU A 475 7.88 9.30 5.55
C GLU A 475 6.45 9.88 5.62
N GLN A 476 5.53 9.31 4.85
CA GLN A 476 4.12 9.71 4.85
C GLN A 476 3.49 9.60 6.24
N SER A 477 3.93 8.62 7.03
CA SER A 477 3.47 8.43 8.41
C SER A 477 3.80 9.62 9.32
N TRP A 478 4.85 10.38 8.99
CA TRP A 478 5.29 11.58 9.72
C TRP A 478 5.02 12.87 8.92
N GLY A 479 4.45 12.76 7.72
CA GLY A 479 4.25 13.87 6.81
C GLY A 479 5.55 14.57 6.43
N MET A 480 6.65 13.83 6.18
CA MET A 480 7.98 14.42 6.01
C MET A 480 8.78 13.75 4.88
N SER A 481 9.38 14.55 4.01
CA SER A 481 10.47 14.12 3.12
C SER A 481 11.81 14.49 3.74
N ILE A 482 12.73 13.53 3.81
CA ILE A 482 14.03 13.67 4.47
C ILE A 482 15.15 13.25 3.52
N VAL A 483 16.10 14.15 3.27
CA VAL A 483 17.35 13.84 2.58
C VAL A 483 18.51 13.97 3.56
N MET A 484 19.33 12.94 3.66
CA MET A 484 20.53 12.92 4.49
C MET A 484 21.74 12.60 3.62
N GLU A 485 22.80 13.39 3.70
CA GLU A 485 24.06 13.14 2.99
C GLU A 485 25.23 13.24 3.95
N ALA A 486 26.14 12.27 3.91
CA ALA A 486 27.30 12.26 4.78
C ALA A 486 28.23 13.42 4.42
N LYS A 487 28.50 14.23 5.43
CA LYS A 487 29.48 15.33 5.41
C LYS A 487 30.86 14.87 5.83
N SER A 488 30.93 13.94 6.78
CA SER A 488 32.16 13.26 7.16
C SER A 488 31.86 11.88 7.71
N LEU A 489 32.76 10.94 7.43
CA LEU A 489 32.69 9.56 7.89
C LEU A 489 33.91 9.24 8.79
N PRO A 490 33.80 8.23 9.67
CA PRO A 490 34.94 7.67 10.37
C PRO A 490 36.07 7.26 9.40
N SER A 491 37.31 7.38 9.86
CA SER A 491 38.49 7.02 9.08
C SER A 491 38.60 5.50 8.92
N ILE A 492 38.90 5.04 7.71
CA ILE A 492 39.33 3.66 7.45
C ILE A 492 40.78 3.55 7.97
N GLN A 493 41.06 2.64 8.89
CA GLN A 493 42.40 2.48 9.50
C GLN A 493 43.37 1.67 8.64
#